data_AF-A0A1X6NE47-F1
#
_entry.id   AF-A0A1X6NE47-F1
#
_cell.length_a   1.000
_cell.length_b   1.000
_cell.length_c   1.000
_cell.angle_alpha   90.00
_cell.angle_beta   90.00
_cell.angle_gamma   90.00
#
_symmetry.space_group_name_H-M   'P 1'
#
loop_
_entity.id
_entity.type
_entity.pdbx_description
1 polymer ?
#
loop_
_entity_poly.entity_id
_entity_poly.type
_entity_poly.pdbx_seq_one_letter_code
_entity_poly.pdbx_strand_id
1 'polypeptide(L)'
;MATYYAPRQVSCPSESLIRQAGTPQAKNQTLHPNEQKYVRARKQIAKQSMQSWLGSNMTKVYSGDFSKLSVDDAPNIAISVSGGNFRAALFGAASLEAFDARVRSSVDAGLGGLLQSSAYITALSGGSYLSTSLMFNEFPMLSDLVFGNDTLGIPGWQLDVNLFQPGPSGEYTTTFFTHLYDDLGAKQSQGFPVTFCDFWGRALSYHFLPGTNGTESFASNTTAGNHAASLSYSSATQLQTWKDQTMPFPIVLIDVNSPQAQGNAFGDTGVLPLTSVVYELTPFEFGSYDPQLAAFVELPYLGSTFHGGAPSSCVNSFDNAGLMIGTSSCDFHQYNVTDNVYWKAEFEPLIANLTKVFGQHQPGQEMDVTSVANPFYGMHAGTYQDAQETNLSLLDGSLDVENDPVLPLLVKARRLDVVIVLDSSGETNDTKPSGLSLLATKEKAVDLPSGTINFPTPFPNSTDEFISKGLNVRPVFFGCDGPTNQEEAFP
;
A
#
# COMPACT_ATOMS: atom_id res chain seq x y z
N MET A 1 11.64 -4.28 26.02
CA MET A 1 10.87 -4.94 24.94
C MET A 1 11.84 -5.20 23.80
N ALA A 2 11.67 -6.28 23.03
CA ALA A 2 12.62 -6.65 21.98
C ALA A 2 12.78 -5.53 20.95
N THR A 3 14.02 -5.05 20.75
CA THR A 3 14.39 -3.91 19.88
C THR A 3 14.86 -4.35 18.49
N TYR A 4 14.50 -5.57 18.07
CA TYR A 4 15.22 -6.26 16.99
C TYR A 4 14.38 -6.37 15.74
N TYR A 5 14.99 -6.03 14.59
CA TYR A 5 14.46 -6.16 13.24
C TYR A 5 14.22 -7.61 12.80
N ALA A 6 15.00 -8.55 13.33
CA ALA A 6 15.01 -9.92 12.83
C ALA A 6 13.70 -10.69 13.12
N PRO A 7 13.15 -11.41 12.12
CA PRO A 7 12.04 -12.33 12.32
C PRO A 7 12.43 -13.48 13.25
N ARG A 8 11.45 -14.17 13.83
CA ARG A 8 11.69 -15.21 14.84
C ARG A 8 10.88 -16.46 14.58
N GLN A 9 11.53 -17.60 14.73
CA GLN A 9 10.86 -18.91 14.71
C GLN A 9 9.92 -19.04 15.92
N VAL A 10 8.71 -19.54 15.67
CA VAL A 10 7.67 -19.78 16.67
C VAL A 10 7.01 -21.14 16.44
N SER A 11 6.27 -21.62 17.43
CA SER A 11 5.44 -22.81 17.24
C SER A 11 4.26 -22.48 16.32
N CYS A 12 4.03 -23.34 15.32
CA CYS A 12 2.85 -23.20 14.48
C CYS A 12 1.56 -23.43 15.28
N PRO A 13 0.52 -22.62 15.05
CA PRO A 13 -0.80 -22.87 15.62
C PRO A 13 -1.41 -24.13 15.00
N SER A 14 -2.39 -24.71 15.69
CA SER A 14 -3.17 -25.85 15.20
C SER A 14 -4.24 -25.47 14.18
N GLU A 15 -4.64 -24.19 14.18
CA GLU A 15 -5.61 -23.65 13.22
C GLU A 15 -4.94 -23.39 11.87
N SER A 16 -5.75 -23.39 10.80
CA SER A 16 -5.24 -23.04 9.48
C SER A 16 -4.85 -21.56 9.45
N LEU A 17 -3.66 -21.29 8.91
CA LEU A 17 -3.17 -19.93 8.68
C LEU A 17 -3.56 -19.39 7.30
N ILE A 18 -4.23 -20.20 6.47
CA ILE A 18 -4.63 -19.83 5.11
C ILE A 18 -6.15 -19.68 5.06
N ARG A 19 -6.61 -18.49 4.69
CA ARG A 19 -8.00 -18.21 4.37
C ARG A 19 -8.23 -18.32 2.86
N GLN A 20 -9.21 -19.13 2.50
CA GLN A 20 -9.74 -19.16 1.13
C GLN A 20 -10.68 -17.97 0.94
N ALA A 21 -10.31 -17.03 0.07
CA ALA A 21 -11.13 -15.86 -0.22
C ALA A 21 -12.33 -16.20 -1.11
N GLY A 22 -12.23 -17.22 -1.95
CA GLY A 22 -13.26 -17.55 -2.93
C GLY A 22 -13.36 -16.52 -4.05
N THR A 23 -14.27 -16.74 -5.00
CA THR A 23 -14.39 -15.89 -6.20
C THR A 23 -15.84 -15.47 -6.45
N PRO A 24 -16.05 -14.34 -7.15
CA PRO A 24 -17.39 -13.95 -7.61
C PRO A 24 -18.07 -15.01 -8.47
N GLN A 25 -17.31 -15.71 -9.31
CA GLN A 25 -17.83 -16.74 -10.23
C GLN A 25 -18.40 -17.93 -9.45
N ALA A 26 -17.72 -18.33 -8.37
CA ALA A 26 -18.17 -19.39 -7.48
C ALA A 26 -19.21 -18.92 -6.44
N LYS A 27 -19.53 -17.62 -6.39
CA LYS A 27 -20.48 -17.01 -5.44
C LYS A 27 -20.13 -17.28 -3.97
N ASN A 28 -18.83 -17.40 -3.68
CA ASN A 28 -18.32 -17.68 -2.34
C ASN A 28 -17.21 -16.70 -1.92
N GLN A 29 -17.08 -15.56 -2.61
CA GLN A 29 -16.11 -14.53 -2.24
C GLN A 29 -16.42 -13.97 -0.84
N THR A 30 -15.44 -14.01 0.06
CA THR A 30 -15.56 -13.54 1.45
C THR A 30 -14.36 -12.68 1.84
N LEU A 31 -14.60 -11.72 2.74
CA LEU A 31 -13.54 -10.94 3.39
C LEU A 31 -13.07 -11.65 4.67
N HIS A 32 -11.89 -11.27 5.16
CA HIS A 32 -11.45 -11.67 6.49
C HIS A 32 -12.49 -11.30 7.56
N PRO A 33 -12.84 -12.19 8.51
CA PRO A 33 -13.85 -11.90 9.52
C PRO A 33 -13.55 -10.65 10.36
N ASN A 34 -12.27 -10.40 10.66
CA ASN A 34 -11.88 -9.20 11.41
C ASN A 34 -11.92 -7.93 10.54
N GLU A 35 -11.71 -8.01 9.22
CA GLU A 35 -11.96 -6.89 8.31
C GLU A 35 -13.46 -6.54 8.32
N GLN A 36 -14.34 -7.54 8.16
CA GLN A 36 -15.80 -7.33 8.21
C GLN A 36 -16.22 -6.65 9.52
N LYS A 37 -15.67 -7.11 10.65
CA LYS A 37 -15.95 -6.53 11.97
C LYS A 37 -15.45 -5.09 12.08
N TYR A 38 -14.20 -4.82 11.69
CA TYR A 38 -13.61 -3.49 11.73
C TYR A 38 -14.41 -2.51 10.86
N VAL A 39 -14.66 -2.90 9.60
CA VAL A 39 -15.34 -2.05 8.61
C VAL A 39 -16.79 -1.80 9.01
N ARG A 40 -17.51 -2.80 9.54
CA ARG A 40 -18.88 -2.59 10.03
C ARG A 40 -18.94 -1.58 11.18
N ALA A 41 -17.97 -1.61 12.10
CA ALA A 41 -17.85 -0.63 13.18
C ALA A 41 -17.47 0.75 12.64
N ARG A 42 -16.47 0.83 11.76
CA ARG A 42 -16.05 2.04 11.05
C ARG A 42 -17.21 2.70 10.32
N LYS A 43 -18.04 1.92 9.62
CA LYS A 43 -19.18 2.44 8.87
C LYS A 43 -20.22 3.15 9.75
N GLN A 44 -20.29 2.85 11.05
CA GLN A 44 -21.11 3.62 12.00
C GLN A 44 -20.59 5.06 12.13
N ILE A 45 -19.27 5.21 12.28
CA ILE A 45 -18.59 6.52 12.32
C ILE A 45 -18.75 7.21 10.98
N ALA A 46 -18.44 6.52 9.88
CA ALA A 46 -18.52 7.05 8.53
C ALA A 46 -19.91 7.60 8.18
N LYS A 47 -20.98 6.89 8.54
CA LYS A 47 -22.36 7.36 8.34
C LYS A 47 -22.63 8.66 9.11
N GLN A 48 -22.22 8.73 10.38
CA GLN A 48 -22.42 9.93 11.20
C GLN A 48 -21.60 11.12 10.68
N SER A 49 -20.36 10.85 10.25
CA SER A 49 -19.48 11.84 9.63
C SER A 49 -20.05 12.33 8.31
N MET A 50 -20.61 11.46 7.47
CA MET A 50 -21.26 11.83 6.22
C MET A 50 -22.50 12.70 6.45
N GLN A 51 -23.30 12.38 7.46
CA GLN A 51 -24.44 13.20 7.85
C GLN A 51 -24.00 14.59 8.32
N SER A 52 -22.92 14.67 9.10
CA SER A 52 -22.37 15.93 9.62
C SER A 52 -21.74 16.77 8.51
N TRP A 53 -20.98 16.13 7.62
CA TRP A 53 -20.30 16.75 6.49
C TRP A 53 -21.28 17.36 5.49
N LEU A 54 -22.27 16.59 5.05
CA LEU A 54 -23.25 17.07 4.07
C LEU A 54 -24.24 18.06 4.69
N GLY A 55 -24.54 17.94 5.98
CA GLY A 55 -25.42 18.87 6.70
C GLY A 55 -26.73 19.12 5.95
N SER A 56 -27.03 20.38 5.63
CA SER A 56 -28.23 20.75 4.86
C SER A 56 -28.24 20.20 3.43
N ASN A 57 -27.08 19.94 2.82
CA ASN A 57 -26.98 19.35 1.48
C ASN A 57 -27.37 17.87 1.46
N MET A 58 -27.49 17.20 2.62
CA MET A 58 -27.96 15.81 2.68
C MET A 58 -29.31 15.63 1.96
N THR A 59 -30.22 16.58 2.12
CA THR A 59 -31.55 16.55 1.47
C THR A 59 -31.50 16.68 -0.06
N LYS A 60 -30.38 17.16 -0.62
CA LYS A 60 -30.16 17.23 -2.07
C LYS A 60 -29.72 15.88 -2.65
N VAL A 61 -29.02 15.06 -1.85
CA VAL A 61 -28.48 13.77 -2.28
C VAL A 61 -29.35 12.58 -1.88
N TYR A 62 -30.16 12.73 -0.82
CA TYR A 62 -31.07 11.70 -0.34
C TYR A 62 -32.40 12.32 0.09
N SER A 63 -33.49 11.87 -0.54
CA SER A 63 -34.85 12.37 -0.27
C SER A 63 -35.47 11.79 1.01
N GLY A 64 -34.90 10.71 1.54
CA GLY A 64 -35.34 10.08 2.78
C GLY A 64 -34.67 10.65 4.02
N ASP A 65 -34.97 10.05 5.17
CA ASP A 65 -34.32 10.36 6.44
C ASP A 65 -33.01 9.58 6.58
N PHE A 66 -31.89 10.18 6.19
CA PHE A 66 -30.57 9.54 6.22
C PHE A 66 -30.20 9.01 7.62
N SER A 67 -30.68 9.66 8.67
CA SER A 67 -30.41 9.22 10.04
C SER A 67 -31.00 7.84 10.34
N LYS A 68 -32.10 7.47 9.67
CA LYS A 68 -32.78 6.17 9.80
C LYS A 68 -32.23 5.07 8.89
N LEU A 69 -31.38 5.42 7.93
CA LEU A 69 -30.78 4.45 7.02
C LEU A 69 -29.95 3.43 7.81
N SER A 70 -30.00 2.14 7.47
CA SER A 70 -29.11 1.19 8.11
C SER A 70 -27.67 1.49 7.69
N VAL A 71 -26.69 1.06 8.49
CA VAL A 71 -25.29 1.23 8.12
C VAL A 71 -24.93 0.40 6.89
N ASP A 72 -25.61 -0.72 6.66
CA ASP A 72 -25.41 -1.57 5.50
C ASP A 72 -25.96 -0.95 4.20
N ASP A 73 -26.88 0.02 4.32
CA ASP A 73 -27.49 0.75 3.19
C ASP A 73 -26.88 2.16 2.98
N ALA A 74 -26.06 2.65 3.92
CA ALA A 74 -25.35 3.92 3.76
C ALA A 74 -24.23 3.79 2.71
N PRO A 75 -23.97 4.84 1.89
CA PRO A 75 -22.93 4.80 0.88
C PRO A 75 -21.55 4.47 1.46
N ASN A 76 -20.87 3.54 0.81
CA ASN A 76 -19.53 3.10 1.13
C ASN A 76 -18.51 3.84 0.27
N ILE A 77 -17.78 4.76 0.90
CA ILE A 77 -16.72 5.56 0.26
C ILE A 77 -15.35 4.94 0.58
N ALA A 78 -14.47 4.92 -0.42
CA ALA A 78 -13.06 4.63 -0.24
C ALA A 78 -12.17 5.70 -0.88
N ILE A 79 -10.93 5.77 -0.41
CA ILE A 79 -9.90 6.65 -0.97
C ILE A 79 -8.76 5.77 -1.50
N SER A 80 -8.29 6.06 -2.70
CA SER A 80 -7.11 5.44 -3.31
C SER A 80 -6.00 6.48 -3.40
N VAL A 81 -4.80 6.16 -2.88
CA VAL A 81 -3.63 7.04 -2.91
C VAL A 81 -2.56 6.42 -3.81
N SER A 82 -2.22 7.10 -4.89
CA SER A 82 -1.30 6.58 -5.90
C SER A 82 0.15 6.40 -5.40
N GLY A 83 0.96 5.76 -6.22
CA GLY A 83 2.41 5.78 -6.09
C GLY A 83 3.08 7.02 -6.70
N GLY A 84 4.40 7.09 -6.55
CA GLY A 84 5.20 8.27 -6.92
C GLY A 84 6.09 8.82 -5.79
N ASN A 85 6.60 7.94 -4.93
CA ASN A 85 7.56 8.25 -3.85
C ASN A 85 7.13 9.48 -2.99
N PHE A 86 8.05 10.36 -2.58
CA PHE A 86 7.74 11.49 -1.69
C PHE A 86 6.69 12.45 -2.26
N ARG A 87 6.62 12.60 -3.60
CA ARG A 87 5.59 13.41 -4.26
C ARG A 87 4.20 12.86 -3.94
N ALA A 88 4.01 11.54 -4.08
CA ALA A 88 2.74 10.89 -3.77
C ALA A 88 2.41 10.97 -2.27
N ALA A 89 3.40 10.77 -1.40
CA ALA A 89 3.20 10.90 0.05
C ALA A 89 2.72 12.30 0.44
N LEU A 90 3.38 13.36 -0.06
CA LEU A 90 3.04 14.75 0.22
C LEU A 90 1.73 15.20 -0.44
N PHE A 91 1.51 14.82 -1.70
CA PHE A 91 0.25 15.09 -2.42
C PHE A 91 -0.93 14.42 -1.72
N GLY A 92 -0.77 13.15 -1.34
CA GLY A 92 -1.75 12.40 -0.57
C GLY A 92 -2.02 13.06 0.78
N ALA A 93 -0.97 13.47 1.53
CA ALA A 93 -1.13 14.12 2.82
C ALA A 93 -1.94 15.43 2.71
N ALA A 94 -1.59 16.29 1.76
CA ALA A 94 -2.31 17.54 1.51
C ALA A 94 -3.77 17.29 1.07
N SER A 95 -3.99 16.28 0.23
CA SER A 95 -5.34 15.90 -0.22
C SER A 95 -6.20 15.37 0.94
N LEU A 96 -5.63 14.50 1.79
CA LEU A 96 -6.32 14.01 2.98
C LEU A 96 -6.59 15.12 4.00
N GLU A 97 -5.71 16.12 4.11
CA GLU A 97 -5.94 17.31 4.94
C GLU A 97 -7.13 18.13 4.45
N ALA A 98 -7.26 18.30 3.12
CA ALA A 98 -8.42 18.94 2.50
C ALA A 98 -9.73 18.16 2.75
N PHE A 99 -9.64 16.86 3.02
CA PHE A 99 -10.77 15.99 3.32
C PHE A 99 -11.07 15.87 4.82
N ASP A 100 -10.22 16.44 5.69
CA ASP A 100 -10.26 16.23 7.12
C ASP A 100 -11.27 17.16 7.82
N ALA A 101 -12.25 16.57 8.51
CA ALA A 101 -13.23 17.31 9.32
C ALA A 101 -12.62 18.06 10.51
N ARG A 102 -11.40 17.70 10.92
CA ARG A 102 -10.68 18.35 12.02
C ARG A 102 -10.06 19.68 11.60
N VAL A 103 -9.95 19.93 10.29
CA VAL A 103 -9.33 21.14 9.72
C VAL A 103 -10.43 22.13 9.35
N ARG A 104 -10.44 23.29 10.02
CA ARG A 104 -11.54 24.26 9.87
C ARG A 104 -11.65 24.81 8.45
N SER A 105 -10.53 25.15 7.82
CA SER A 105 -10.49 25.64 6.44
C SER A 105 -11.02 24.60 5.44
N SER A 106 -10.73 23.31 5.66
CA SER A 106 -11.25 22.20 4.85
C SER A 106 -12.77 22.06 4.98
N VAL A 107 -13.30 22.20 6.20
CA VAL A 107 -14.75 22.22 6.46
C VAL A 107 -15.41 23.43 5.78
N ASP A 108 -14.82 24.62 5.90
CA ASP A 108 -15.33 25.84 5.28
C ASP A 108 -15.29 25.78 3.74
N ALA A 109 -14.31 25.06 3.17
CA ALA A 109 -14.24 24.77 1.74
C ALA A 109 -15.22 23.68 1.27
N GLY A 110 -15.84 22.95 2.20
CA GLY A 110 -16.88 21.95 1.93
C GLY A 110 -16.38 20.53 1.70
N LEU A 111 -15.07 20.26 1.80
CA LEU A 111 -14.49 18.91 1.65
C LEU A 111 -14.15 18.24 2.99
N GLY A 112 -13.99 19.03 4.06
CA GLY A 112 -13.71 18.54 5.41
C GLY A 112 -14.85 17.67 5.94
N GLY A 113 -14.60 16.37 6.05
CA GLY A 113 -15.62 15.37 6.35
C GLY A 113 -15.50 14.11 5.50
N LEU A 114 -14.93 14.23 4.29
CA LEU A 114 -14.78 13.10 3.37
C LEU A 114 -13.88 12.00 3.96
N LEU A 115 -12.75 12.36 4.58
CA LEU A 115 -11.83 11.38 5.19
C LEU A 115 -12.51 10.58 6.31
N GLN A 116 -13.25 11.25 7.19
CA GLN A 116 -13.98 10.57 8.26
C GLN A 116 -15.17 9.77 7.74
N SER A 117 -15.71 10.11 6.56
CA SER A 117 -16.79 9.38 5.89
C SER A 117 -16.31 8.16 5.09
N SER A 118 -15.00 7.94 4.97
CA SER A 118 -14.44 6.81 4.22
C SER A 118 -14.31 5.54 5.07
N ALA A 119 -14.68 4.41 4.48
CA ALA A 119 -14.60 3.07 5.06
C ALA A 119 -13.24 2.40 4.81
N TYR A 120 -12.63 2.66 3.65
CA TYR A 120 -11.37 2.08 3.20
C TYR A 120 -10.39 3.14 2.70
N ILE A 121 -9.09 2.84 2.82
CA ILE A 121 -8.02 3.56 2.15
C ILE A 121 -7.04 2.56 1.52
N THR A 122 -6.82 2.64 0.22
CA THR A 122 -5.79 1.86 -0.49
C THR A 122 -4.59 2.73 -0.82
N ALA A 123 -3.41 2.11 -0.83
CA ALA A 123 -2.17 2.79 -1.14
C ALA A 123 -1.13 1.83 -1.74
N LEU A 124 -0.16 2.37 -2.46
CA LEU A 124 1.04 1.65 -2.91
C LEU A 124 2.20 2.63 -3.00
N SER A 125 3.43 2.15 -3.13
CA SER A 125 4.63 2.98 -3.31
C SER A 125 4.67 4.16 -2.32
N GLY A 126 4.86 5.40 -2.79
CA GLY A 126 4.81 6.61 -1.96
C GLY A 126 3.52 6.81 -1.15
N GLY A 127 2.37 6.39 -1.68
CA GLY A 127 1.12 6.37 -0.92
C GLY A 127 1.17 5.44 0.29
N SER A 128 1.92 4.34 0.20
CA SER A 128 2.10 3.38 1.31
C SER A 128 2.84 4.01 2.50
N TYR A 129 3.75 4.97 2.24
CA TYR A 129 4.43 5.73 3.29
C TYR A 129 3.42 6.52 4.11
N LEU A 130 2.54 7.25 3.42
CA LEU A 130 1.49 8.05 4.02
C LEU A 130 0.53 7.18 4.83
N SER A 131 -0.07 6.15 4.20
CA SER A 131 -1.08 5.32 4.85
C SER A 131 -0.52 4.61 6.10
N THR A 132 0.69 4.05 5.99
CA THR A 132 1.34 3.32 7.08
C THR A 132 1.81 4.27 8.18
N SER A 133 2.39 5.42 7.83
CA SER A 133 2.80 6.45 8.79
C SER A 133 1.61 7.00 9.56
N LEU A 134 0.52 7.32 8.85
CA LEU A 134 -0.71 7.81 9.44
C LEU A 134 -1.30 6.80 10.43
N MET A 135 -1.29 5.51 10.08
CA MET A 135 -1.72 4.42 10.96
C MET A 135 -0.85 4.35 12.23
N PHE A 136 0.47 4.19 12.08
CA PHE A 136 1.37 3.96 13.21
C PHE A 136 1.67 5.18 14.08
N ASN A 137 1.33 6.39 13.62
CA ASN A 137 1.33 7.59 14.44
C ASN A 137 -0.04 7.87 15.10
N GLU A 138 -0.96 6.90 15.15
CA GLU A 138 -2.29 6.99 15.79
C GLU A 138 -3.25 7.97 15.08
N PHE A 139 -3.17 8.07 13.75
CA PHE A 139 -4.06 8.86 12.89
C PHE A 139 -4.20 10.34 13.31
N PRO A 140 -3.09 11.10 13.44
CA PRO A 140 -3.12 12.52 13.82
C PRO A 140 -3.69 13.37 12.68
N MET A 141 -3.78 14.70 12.88
CA MET A 141 -4.00 15.59 11.74
C MET A 141 -2.80 15.51 10.79
N LEU A 142 -3.04 15.66 9.49
CA LEU A 142 -2.00 15.50 8.47
C LEU A 142 -0.87 16.53 8.64
N SER A 143 -1.21 17.75 9.06
CA SER A 143 -0.21 18.76 9.39
C SER A 143 0.72 18.33 10.53
N ASP A 144 0.20 17.69 11.59
CA ASP A 144 1.00 17.19 12.71
C ASP A 144 1.87 15.99 12.27
N LEU A 145 1.35 15.13 11.39
CA LEU A 145 2.09 14.00 10.83
C LEU A 145 3.30 14.46 10.02
N VAL A 146 3.11 15.48 9.18
CA VAL A 146 4.15 15.97 8.27
C VAL A 146 5.13 16.90 8.98
N PHE A 147 4.63 17.92 9.69
CA PHE A 147 5.48 18.97 10.27
C PHE A 147 5.88 18.72 11.72
N GLY A 148 5.27 17.73 12.39
CA GLY A 148 5.49 17.45 13.80
C GLY A 148 4.60 18.28 14.73
N ASN A 149 4.47 17.78 15.96
CA ASN A 149 3.73 18.41 17.05
C ASN A 149 4.31 17.95 18.39
N ASP A 150 5.14 18.79 19.00
CA ASP A 150 5.79 18.53 20.30
C ASP A 150 4.80 18.26 21.43
N THR A 151 3.62 18.89 21.40
CA THR A 151 2.59 18.71 22.44
C THR A 151 2.00 17.30 22.39
N LEU A 152 1.89 16.73 21.18
CA LEU A 152 1.43 15.36 20.96
C LEU A 152 2.56 14.34 20.95
N GLY A 153 3.82 14.79 21.06
CA GLY A 153 5.00 13.92 20.96
C GLY A 153 5.21 13.32 19.57
N ILE A 154 4.71 13.99 18.52
CA ILE A 154 4.83 13.56 17.13
C ILE A 154 6.02 14.30 16.52
N PRO A 155 7.11 13.63 16.13
CA PRO A 155 8.31 14.30 15.62
C PRO A 155 8.17 14.86 14.21
N GLY A 156 7.11 14.49 13.49
CA GLY A 156 6.93 14.80 12.07
C GLY A 156 7.75 13.89 11.16
N TRP A 157 7.53 14.01 9.86
CA TRP A 157 8.35 13.33 8.87
C TRP A 157 9.71 14.01 8.74
N GLN A 158 10.77 13.23 8.58
CA GLN A 158 12.15 13.75 8.51
C GLN A 158 12.55 14.11 7.07
N LEU A 159 11.67 14.79 6.31
CA LEU A 159 11.85 15.00 4.87
C LEU A 159 12.88 16.08 4.51
N ASP A 160 13.30 16.89 5.48
CA ASP A 160 14.41 17.84 5.34
C ASP A 160 15.79 17.18 5.53
N VAL A 161 15.81 15.91 5.98
CA VAL A 161 17.01 15.08 6.07
C VAL A 161 17.18 14.27 4.79
N ASN A 162 18.40 14.21 4.27
CA ASN A 162 18.69 13.39 3.08
C ASN A 162 18.58 11.90 3.43
N LEU A 163 17.87 11.14 2.56
CA LEU A 163 17.55 9.73 2.75
C LEU A 163 18.77 8.83 2.98
N PHE A 164 19.91 9.13 2.34
CA PHE A 164 21.14 8.33 2.42
C PHE A 164 22.35 9.10 2.95
N GLN A 165 22.24 10.42 3.13
CA GLN A 165 23.29 11.27 3.67
C GLN A 165 22.78 12.12 4.84
N PRO A 166 22.28 11.50 5.92
CA PRO A 166 21.74 12.25 7.04
C PRO A 166 22.82 13.06 7.77
N GLY A 167 22.40 14.20 8.33
CA GLY A 167 23.28 15.16 9.00
C GLY A 167 23.68 16.34 8.11
N PRO A 168 24.10 17.47 8.69
CA PRO A 168 24.80 18.54 7.98
C PRO A 168 25.93 17.98 7.12
N SER A 169 25.82 18.09 5.79
CA SER A 169 26.79 17.54 4.83
C SER A 169 27.04 16.02 4.97
N GLY A 170 26.06 15.25 5.49
CA GLY A 170 26.14 13.79 5.59
C GLY A 170 26.96 13.27 6.78
N GLU A 171 27.17 14.06 7.84
CA GLU A 171 28.00 13.65 8.98
C GLU A 171 27.56 12.37 9.71
N TYR A 172 26.28 11.97 9.59
CA TYR A 172 25.75 10.76 10.23
C TYR A 172 25.69 9.54 9.30
N THR A 173 26.05 9.70 8.01
CA THR A 173 25.95 8.65 6.98
C THR A 173 26.57 7.33 7.41
N THR A 174 27.81 7.36 7.91
CA THR A 174 28.53 6.14 8.31
C THR A 174 27.80 5.38 9.41
N THR A 175 27.42 6.07 10.49
CA THR A 175 26.73 5.47 11.63
C THR A 175 25.33 4.99 11.26
N PHE A 176 24.59 5.80 10.50
CA PHE A 176 23.29 5.44 9.97
C PHE A 176 23.35 4.15 9.15
N PHE A 177 24.30 4.05 8.21
CA PHE A 177 24.48 2.84 7.42
C PHE A 177 24.88 1.66 8.29
N THR A 178 25.80 1.84 9.26
CA THR A 178 26.13 0.77 10.22
C THR A 178 24.89 0.22 10.91
N HIS A 179 23.98 1.06 11.38
CA HIS A 179 22.73 0.60 11.99
C HIS A 179 21.84 -0.18 11.02
N LEU A 180 21.72 0.28 9.76
CA LEU A 180 20.93 -0.44 8.76
C LEU A 180 21.57 -1.81 8.44
N TYR A 181 22.89 -1.87 8.28
CA TYR A 181 23.63 -3.11 8.05
C TYR A 181 23.53 -4.07 9.24
N ASP A 182 23.52 -3.57 10.47
CA ASP A 182 23.34 -4.39 11.68
C ASP A 182 21.93 -5.00 11.74
N ASP A 183 20.88 -4.22 11.41
CA ASP A 183 19.51 -4.72 11.32
C ASP A 183 19.39 -5.83 10.26
N LEU A 184 19.89 -5.57 9.03
CA LEU A 184 19.90 -6.55 7.95
C LEU A 184 20.74 -7.80 8.31
N GLY A 185 21.92 -7.62 8.90
CA GLY A 185 22.76 -8.71 9.39
C GLY A 185 22.05 -9.56 10.45
N ALA A 186 21.28 -8.93 11.34
CA ALA A 186 20.46 -9.65 12.32
C ALA A 186 19.39 -10.51 11.62
N LYS A 187 18.68 -9.99 10.62
CA LYS A 187 17.71 -10.76 9.81
C LYS A 187 18.38 -11.93 9.08
N GLN A 188 19.52 -11.69 8.41
CA GLN A 188 20.28 -12.74 7.72
C GLN A 188 20.78 -13.83 8.69
N SER A 189 21.19 -13.46 9.90
CA SER A 189 21.65 -14.41 10.93
C SER A 189 20.55 -15.39 11.38
N GLN A 190 19.27 -15.04 11.18
CA GLN A 190 18.13 -15.90 11.44
C GLN A 190 17.73 -16.76 10.22
N GLY A 191 18.48 -16.68 9.11
CA GLY A 191 18.28 -17.47 7.90
C GLY A 191 17.31 -16.85 6.89
N PHE A 192 16.90 -15.60 7.07
CA PHE A 192 16.02 -14.90 6.12
C PHE A 192 16.85 -14.11 5.10
N PRO A 193 16.48 -14.11 3.81
CA PRO A 193 17.16 -13.30 2.80
C PRO A 193 17.09 -11.82 3.13
N VAL A 194 18.15 -11.09 2.75
CA VAL A 194 18.20 -9.63 2.85
C VAL A 194 18.57 -9.03 1.50
N THR A 195 17.85 -8.01 1.08
CA THR A 195 18.03 -7.40 -0.24
C THR A 195 18.13 -5.88 -0.14
N PHE A 196 18.24 -5.20 -1.29
CA PHE A 196 18.14 -3.75 -1.33
C PHE A 196 16.81 -3.24 -0.78
N CYS A 197 15.70 -3.96 -0.98
CA CYS A 197 14.39 -3.56 -0.45
C CYS A 197 14.35 -3.55 1.09
N ASP A 198 15.10 -4.42 1.77
CA ASP A 198 15.26 -4.35 3.23
C ASP A 198 15.97 -3.05 3.65
N PHE A 199 17.08 -2.72 2.99
CA PHE A 199 17.82 -1.49 3.27
C PHE A 199 16.97 -0.24 3.00
N TRP A 200 16.26 -0.24 1.87
CA TRP A 200 15.31 0.80 1.48
C TRP A 200 14.19 0.98 2.51
N GLY A 201 13.52 -0.09 2.91
CA GLY A 201 12.46 -0.07 3.91
C GLY A 201 12.94 0.42 5.28
N ARG A 202 14.17 0.06 5.68
CA ARG A 202 14.80 0.61 6.88
C ARG A 202 15.08 2.11 6.76
N ALA A 203 15.64 2.57 5.65
CA ALA A 203 15.85 4.00 5.44
C ALA A 203 14.54 4.80 5.48
N LEU A 204 13.49 4.30 4.83
CA LEU A 204 12.14 4.90 4.89
C LEU A 204 11.57 4.93 6.31
N SER A 205 11.81 3.90 7.12
CA SER A 205 11.34 3.86 8.51
C SER A 205 11.84 5.03 9.33
N TYR A 206 13.10 5.44 9.12
CA TYR A 206 13.67 6.61 9.81
C TYR A 206 12.94 7.91 9.46
N HIS A 207 12.35 7.99 8.26
CA HIS A 207 11.74 9.22 7.75
C HIS A 207 10.24 9.30 8.00
N PHE A 208 9.54 8.16 7.95
CA PHE A 208 8.08 8.11 7.96
C PHE A 208 7.48 7.44 9.19
N LEU A 209 8.20 6.57 9.89
CA LEU A 209 7.65 5.81 11.01
C LEU A 209 8.05 6.40 12.38
N PRO A 210 7.31 6.08 13.46
CA PRO A 210 7.67 6.54 14.79
C PRO A 210 9.08 6.09 15.21
N GLY A 211 9.74 6.93 16.02
CA GLY A 211 11.02 6.60 16.65
C GLY A 211 12.21 7.45 16.19
N THR A 212 12.05 8.29 15.18
CA THR A 212 13.06 9.30 14.81
C THR A 212 12.60 10.68 15.22
N ASN A 213 13.43 11.42 15.95
CA ASN A 213 13.14 12.80 16.30
C ASN A 213 14.37 13.68 16.02
N GLY A 214 14.34 14.37 14.88
CA GLY A 214 15.42 15.23 14.43
C GLY A 214 16.64 14.48 13.87
N THR A 215 17.49 15.23 13.19
CA THR A 215 18.62 14.72 12.40
C THR A 215 19.64 13.95 13.24
N GLU A 216 19.91 14.37 14.49
CA GLU A 216 20.87 13.70 15.38
C GLU A 216 20.46 12.24 15.69
N SER A 217 19.15 11.94 15.65
CA SER A 217 18.64 10.60 15.92
C SER A 217 19.11 9.57 14.88
N PHE A 218 19.52 9.99 13.67
CA PHE A 218 20.08 9.10 12.64
C PHE A 218 21.43 8.49 13.04
N ALA A 219 22.14 9.12 13.98
CA ALA A 219 23.38 8.61 14.55
C ALA A 219 23.16 7.68 15.76
N SER A 220 21.92 7.30 16.07
CA SER A 220 21.56 6.45 17.21
C SER A 220 20.68 5.27 16.77
N ASN A 221 20.72 4.18 17.53
CA ASN A 221 19.80 3.05 17.45
C ASN A 221 19.12 2.78 18.81
N THR A 222 19.29 3.70 19.78
CA THR A 222 18.75 3.60 21.14
C THR A 222 17.44 4.37 21.31
N THR A 223 16.88 4.89 20.22
CA THR A 223 15.58 5.56 20.22
C THR A 223 14.45 4.61 20.61
N ALA A 224 13.31 5.16 21.03
CA ALA A 224 12.13 4.37 21.34
C ALA A 224 11.70 3.59 20.08
N GLY A 225 11.78 2.25 20.15
CA GLY A 225 11.45 1.37 19.03
C GLY A 225 12.54 1.25 17.95
N ASN A 226 13.74 1.82 18.16
CA ASN A 226 14.88 1.78 17.22
C ASN A 226 14.43 2.12 15.79
N HIS A 227 13.81 3.30 15.61
CA HIS A 227 13.31 3.75 14.30
C HIS A 227 12.39 2.72 13.64
N ALA A 228 11.40 2.25 14.39
CA ALA A 228 10.46 1.20 14.01
C ALA A 228 11.08 -0.17 13.64
N ALA A 229 12.32 -0.47 14.04
CA ALA A 229 12.94 -1.77 13.78
C ALA A 229 12.13 -2.95 14.34
N SER A 230 11.50 -2.80 15.50
CA SER A 230 10.67 -3.86 16.11
C SER A 230 9.19 -3.76 15.77
N LEU A 231 8.78 -2.79 14.95
CA LEU A 231 7.37 -2.52 14.67
C LEU A 231 6.88 -3.46 13.57
N SER A 232 6.02 -4.42 13.90
CA SER A 232 5.37 -5.27 12.89
C SER A 232 4.11 -4.60 12.35
N TYR A 233 3.82 -4.78 11.07
CA TYR A 233 2.65 -4.21 10.39
C TYR A 233 1.35 -4.76 11.01
N SER A 234 1.32 -6.05 11.35
CA SER A 234 0.20 -6.69 12.09
C SER A 234 -0.03 -6.13 13.50
N SER A 235 0.98 -5.49 14.13
CA SER A 235 0.81 -4.86 15.44
C SER A 235 -0.09 -3.62 15.41
N ALA A 236 -0.42 -3.11 14.22
CA ALA A 236 -1.37 -2.02 14.06
C ALA A 236 -2.73 -2.32 14.72
N THR A 237 -3.10 -3.60 14.84
CA THR A 237 -4.31 -4.03 15.53
C THR A 237 -4.35 -3.66 17.02
N GLN A 238 -3.21 -3.33 17.61
CA GLN A 238 -3.07 -2.94 19.02
C GLN A 238 -3.15 -1.43 19.25
N LEU A 239 -3.08 -0.63 18.19
CA LEU A 239 -3.16 0.83 18.25
C LEU A 239 -4.53 1.29 18.75
N GLN A 240 -4.57 2.44 19.39
CA GLN A 240 -5.82 3.00 19.91
C GLN A 240 -6.76 3.40 18.77
N THR A 241 -6.24 4.02 17.71
CA THR A 241 -6.99 4.37 16.49
C THR A 241 -7.62 3.14 15.84
N TRP A 242 -6.97 1.98 15.93
CA TRP A 242 -7.51 0.71 15.44
C TRP A 242 -8.65 0.20 16.30
N LYS A 243 -8.47 0.23 17.63
CA LYS A 243 -9.48 -0.16 18.63
C LYS A 243 -10.71 0.75 18.60
N ASP A 244 -10.54 2.00 18.19
CA ASP A 244 -11.62 2.98 18.04
C ASP A 244 -12.18 3.04 16.60
N GLN A 245 -11.57 2.32 15.65
CA GLN A 245 -11.93 2.31 14.23
C GLN A 245 -11.99 3.72 13.62
N THR A 246 -11.10 4.63 14.05
CA THR A 246 -11.11 6.05 13.63
C THR A 246 -10.42 6.31 12.30
N MET A 247 -9.63 5.36 11.80
CA MET A 247 -9.02 5.39 10.47
C MET A 247 -9.82 4.53 9.48
N PRO A 248 -9.97 4.92 8.19
CA PRO A 248 -10.43 4.02 7.15
C PRO A 248 -9.56 2.75 7.10
N PHE A 249 -10.13 1.59 6.78
CA PHE A 249 -9.39 0.33 6.79
C PHE A 249 -8.26 0.37 5.73
N PRO A 250 -6.99 0.24 6.13
CA PRO A 250 -5.85 0.38 5.22
C PRO A 250 -5.56 -0.91 4.46
N ILE A 251 -5.29 -0.78 3.16
CA ILE A 251 -4.83 -1.86 2.28
C ILE A 251 -3.63 -1.33 1.48
N VAL A 252 -2.54 -2.09 1.45
CA VAL A 252 -1.35 -1.77 0.66
C VAL A 252 -1.20 -2.78 -0.47
N LEU A 253 -0.89 -2.33 -1.68
CA LEU A 253 -0.67 -3.21 -2.83
C LEU A 253 0.80 -3.49 -3.05
N ILE A 254 1.09 -4.72 -3.47
CA ILE A 254 2.41 -5.27 -3.69
C ILE A 254 2.36 -6.17 -4.93
N ASP A 255 3.28 -5.95 -5.86
CA ASP A 255 3.43 -6.80 -7.05
C ASP A 255 4.42 -7.94 -6.81
N VAL A 256 4.50 -8.87 -7.77
CA VAL A 256 5.46 -9.97 -7.76
C VAL A 256 6.17 -10.12 -9.09
N ASN A 257 7.48 -10.28 -9.03
CA ASN A 257 8.28 -10.77 -10.15
C ASN A 257 8.16 -12.29 -10.23
N SER A 258 7.21 -12.79 -11.03
CA SER A 258 7.08 -14.23 -11.24
C SER A 258 7.86 -14.69 -12.46
N PRO A 259 8.72 -15.72 -12.36
CA PRO A 259 9.36 -16.32 -13.53
C PRO A 259 8.36 -17.03 -14.45
N GLN A 260 7.11 -17.23 -14.00
CA GLN A 260 6.03 -17.86 -14.75
C GLN A 260 4.96 -16.86 -15.23
N ALA A 261 5.17 -15.56 -15.03
CA ALA A 261 4.26 -14.52 -15.50
C ALA A 261 3.98 -14.64 -17.01
N GLN A 262 2.72 -14.48 -17.42
CA GLN A 262 2.29 -14.70 -18.80
C GLN A 262 1.93 -13.39 -19.50
N GLY A 263 2.35 -13.21 -20.75
CA GLY A 263 2.03 -12.01 -21.52
C GLY A 263 3.15 -10.97 -21.47
N ASN A 264 2.85 -9.78 -21.98
CA ASN A 264 3.81 -8.68 -22.06
C ASN A 264 3.48 -7.61 -21.02
N ALA A 265 4.50 -6.87 -20.61
CA ALA A 265 4.30 -5.66 -19.81
C ALA A 265 3.31 -4.71 -20.51
N PHE A 266 2.47 -4.06 -19.70
CA PHE A 266 1.46 -3.13 -20.19
C PHE A 266 1.97 -1.68 -20.20
N GLY A 267 1.60 -0.92 -21.24
CA GLY A 267 1.98 0.49 -21.36
C GLY A 267 3.49 0.73 -21.50
N ASP A 268 3.87 2.00 -21.55
CA ASP A 268 5.28 2.40 -21.78
C ASP A 268 6.13 2.34 -20.51
N THR A 269 5.49 2.31 -19.33
CA THR A 269 6.15 2.31 -18.02
C THR A 269 6.08 0.95 -17.29
N GLY A 270 5.34 -0.01 -17.85
CA GLY A 270 5.13 -1.31 -17.22
C GLY A 270 6.36 -2.22 -17.28
N VAL A 271 6.50 -3.01 -16.23
CA VAL A 271 7.53 -4.04 -16.09
C VAL A 271 6.88 -5.42 -16.07
N LEU A 272 5.70 -5.49 -15.47
CA LEU A 272 4.97 -6.72 -15.25
C LEU A 272 3.75 -6.77 -16.18
N PRO A 273 3.35 -7.97 -16.66
CA PRO A 273 2.08 -8.13 -17.35
C PRO A 273 0.92 -8.00 -16.35
N LEU A 274 -0.22 -7.45 -16.81
CA LEU A 274 -1.44 -7.27 -15.99
C LEU A 274 -2.04 -8.59 -15.47
N THR A 275 -1.66 -9.71 -16.09
CA THR A 275 -2.02 -11.07 -15.66
C THR A 275 -1.31 -11.51 -14.38
N SER A 276 -0.28 -10.77 -13.95
CA SER A 276 0.44 -11.05 -12.70
C SER A 276 -0.49 -10.86 -11.51
N VAL A 277 -0.32 -11.73 -10.50
CA VAL A 277 -1.05 -11.59 -9.24
C VAL A 277 -0.64 -10.30 -8.56
N VAL A 278 -1.63 -9.50 -8.18
CA VAL A 278 -1.42 -8.35 -7.29
C VAL A 278 -1.80 -8.77 -5.87
N TYR A 279 -0.90 -8.56 -4.91
CA TYR A 279 -1.12 -8.88 -3.51
C TYR A 279 -1.64 -7.68 -2.74
N GLU A 280 -2.58 -7.96 -1.84
CA GLU A 280 -3.03 -7.04 -0.80
C GLU A 280 -2.34 -7.38 0.51
N LEU A 281 -1.79 -6.35 1.16
CA LEU A 281 -1.32 -6.35 2.52
C LEU A 281 -2.31 -5.57 3.39
N THR A 282 -2.84 -6.22 4.41
CA THR A 282 -3.67 -5.60 5.45
C THR A 282 -3.11 -5.94 6.83
N PRO A 283 -3.46 -5.21 7.90
CA PRO A 283 -3.02 -5.58 9.25
C PRO A 283 -3.45 -6.98 9.74
N PHE A 284 -4.34 -7.66 9.01
CA PHE A 284 -4.76 -9.03 9.32
C PHE A 284 -4.09 -10.08 8.45
N GLU A 285 -3.93 -9.83 7.16
CA GLU A 285 -3.57 -10.86 6.20
C GLU A 285 -2.85 -10.31 4.96
N PHE A 286 -2.10 -11.19 4.30
CA PHE A 286 -1.42 -10.97 3.03
C PHE A 286 -1.89 -11.99 2.00
N GLY A 287 -2.25 -11.58 0.79
CA GLY A 287 -2.77 -12.50 -0.23
C GLY A 287 -3.40 -11.79 -1.40
N SER A 288 -4.23 -12.48 -2.18
CA SER A 288 -4.87 -11.86 -3.35
C SER A 288 -6.30 -12.33 -3.53
N TYR A 289 -7.15 -11.42 -4.01
CA TYR A 289 -8.49 -11.73 -4.52
C TYR A 289 -8.47 -12.14 -6.00
N ASP A 290 -7.31 -12.09 -6.68
CA ASP A 290 -7.20 -12.55 -8.06
C ASP A 290 -7.61 -14.03 -8.15
N PRO A 291 -8.51 -14.42 -9.10
CA PRO A 291 -9.10 -15.75 -9.12
C PRO A 291 -8.12 -16.91 -9.24
N GLN A 292 -6.90 -16.66 -9.74
CA GLN A 292 -5.87 -17.68 -9.84
C GLN A 292 -5.31 -18.11 -8.48
N LEU A 293 -5.32 -17.22 -7.48
CA LEU A 293 -4.88 -17.51 -6.11
C LEU A 293 -6.08 -17.57 -5.14
N ALA A 294 -6.87 -16.50 -5.04
CA ALA A 294 -8.04 -16.36 -4.17
C ALA A 294 -7.80 -16.86 -2.72
N ALA A 295 -6.62 -16.53 -2.16
CA ALA A 295 -6.19 -17.01 -0.85
C ALA A 295 -5.32 -15.98 -0.13
N PHE A 296 -5.34 -16.04 1.20
CA PHE A 296 -4.64 -15.13 2.10
C PHE A 296 -3.99 -15.90 3.24
N VAL A 297 -2.81 -15.46 3.67
CA VAL A 297 -2.14 -15.92 4.90
C VAL A 297 -2.32 -14.89 6.00
N GLU A 298 -2.50 -15.34 7.24
CA GLU A 298 -2.46 -14.48 8.43
C GLU A 298 -1.13 -13.70 8.48
N LEU A 299 -1.20 -12.37 8.47
CA LEU A 299 -0.03 -11.50 8.34
C LEU A 299 1.03 -11.72 9.43
N PRO A 300 0.67 -11.94 10.73
CA PRO A 300 1.67 -12.24 11.76
C PRO A 300 2.60 -13.42 11.41
N TYR A 301 2.15 -14.32 10.52
CA TYR A 301 2.87 -15.51 10.10
C TYR A 301 3.49 -15.40 8.70
N LEU A 302 3.49 -14.22 8.08
CA LEU A 302 4.24 -13.99 6.84
C LEU A 302 5.72 -14.36 7.03
N GLY A 303 6.35 -14.93 6.00
CA GLY A 303 7.72 -15.47 6.10
C GLY A 303 7.82 -16.91 6.66
N SER A 304 6.70 -17.50 7.08
CA SER A 304 6.59 -18.94 7.38
C SER A 304 6.65 -19.78 6.09
N THR A 305 7.10 -21.03 6.18
CA THR A 305 7.13 -21.94 5.02
C THR A 305 5.89 -22.83 4.99
N PHE A 306 5.29 -23.01 3.81
CA PHE A 306 4.06 -23.79 3.64
C PHE A 306 4.23 -24.87 2.57
N HIS A 307 3.34 -25.85 2.56
CA HIS A 307 3.12 -26.72 1.41
C HIS A 307 1.64 -27.15 1.36
N GLY A 308 0.98 -26.88 0.23
CA GLY A 308 -0.43 -27.25 0.03
C GLY A 308 -1.38 -26.61 1.05
N GLY A 309 -1.06 -25.41 1.52
CA GLY A 309 -1.85 -24.66 2.51
C GLY A 309 -1.62 -25.04 3.99
N ALA A 310 -0.70 -25.96 4.28
CA ALA A 310 -0.30 -26.31 5.64
C ALA A 310 1.09 -25.73 5.98
N PRO A 311 1.26 -25.09 7.15
CA PRO A 311 2.57 -24.59 7.56
C PRO A 311 3.50 -25.73 7.94
N SER A 312 4.76 -25.61 7.51
CA SER A 312 5.86 -26.54 7.84
C SER A 312 6.82 -25.95 8.89
N SER A 313 7.02 -24.64 8.87
CA SER A 313 7.69 -23.86 9.91
C SER A 313 6.98 -22.53 10.05
N CYS A 314 6.92 -21.99 11.28
CA CYS A 314 6.23 -20.74 11.55
C CYS A 314 7.18 -19.66 12.07
N VAL A 315 7.00 -18.47 11.53
CA VAL A 315 7.80 -17.29 11.77
C VAL A 315 6.87 -16.17 12.17
N ASN A 316 7.26 -15.39 13.16
CA ASN A 316 6.62 -14.12 13.48
C ASN A 316 7.56 -12.95 13.19
N SER A 317 6.96 -11.76 13.03
CA SER A 317 7.66 -10.47 12.90
C SER A 317 8.50 -10.33 11.63
N PHE A 318 8.25 -11.14 10.59
CA PHE A 318 8.76 -10.86 9.24
C PHE A 318 8.12 -9.61 8.66
N ASP A 319 6.86 -9.37 9.00
CA ASP A 319 6.04 -8.25 8.58
C ASP A 319 6.47 -6.91 9.20
N ASN A 320 7.79 -6.63 9.36
CA ASN A 320 8.25 -5.33 9.83
C ASN A 320 7.61 -4.20 9.00
N ALA A 321 7.02 -3.20 9.65
CA ALA A 321 6.26 -2.14 8.98
C ALA A 321 7.10 -1.36 7.97
N GLY A 322 8.37 -1.14 8.29
CA GLY A 322 9.38 -0.56 7.39
C GLY A 322 9.67 -1.43 6.17
N LEU A 323 9.85 -2.73 6.38
CA LEU A 323 10.01 -3.68 5.29
C LEU A 323 8.77 -3.71 4.39
N MET A 324 7.56 -3.71 4.95
CA MET A 324 6.31 -3.76 4.17
C MET A 324 6.12 -2.53 3.28
N ILE A 325 6.36 -1.31 3.79
CA ILE A 325 6.36 -0.12 2.93
C ILE A 325 7.52 -0.13 1.94
N GLY A 326 8.68 -0.66 2.35
CA GLY A 326 9.84 -0.85 1.48
C GLY A 326 9.52 -1.79 0.33
N THR A 327 8.81 -2.88 0.57
CA THR A 327 8.35 -3.84 -0.44
C THR A 327 7.40 -3.18 -1.42
N SER A 328 6.35 -2.53 -0.93
CA SER A 328 5.37 -1.81 -1.77
C SER A 328 5.96 -0.60 -2.51
N SER A 329 7.22 -0.25 -2.25
CA SER A 329 7.92 0.87 -2.90
C SER A 329 9.29 0.50 -3.47
N CYS A 330 9.57 -0.80 -3.62
CA CYS A 330 10.82 -1.26 -4.19
C CYS A 330 10.70 -1.32 -5.72
N ASP A 331 10.60 -0.15 -6.38
CA ASP A 331 10.48 -0.02 -7.84
C ASP A 331 11.84 -0.13 -8.56
N PHE A 332 12.86 -0.54 -7.81
CA PHE A 332 14.25 -0.67 -8.21
C PHE A 332 14.49 -1.77 -9.27
N HIS A 333 13.46 -2.56 -9.59
CA HIS A 333 13.49 -3.72 -10.47
C HIS A 333 13.42 -3.41 -11.97
N GLN A 334 13.53 -2.14 -12.38
CA GLN A 334 13.47 -1.82 -13.80
C GLN A 334 14.82 -2.06 -14.49
N TYR A 335 15.02 -3.29 -14.98
CA TYR A 335 16.00 -3.63 -16.02
C TYR A 335 15.67 -2.94 -17.37
N ASN A 336 15.66 -1.61 -17.38
CA ASN A 336 16.07 -0.79 -18.52
C ASN A 336 16.32 0.69 -18.18
N VAL A 337 16.66 1.06 -16.93
CA VAL A 337 17.18 2.41 -16.62
C VAL A 337 18.63 2.59 -17.05
N THR A 338 19.09 1.84 -18.06
CA THR A 338 20.48 1.74 -18.50
C THR A 338 21.10 3.09 -18.87
N ASP A 339 20.34 4.18 -18.95
CA ASP A 339 20.85 5.55 -19.13
C ASP A 339 20.32 6.62 -18.15
N ASN A 340 19.69 6.27 -17.03
CA ASN A 340 19.39 7.26 -15.99
C ASN A 340 20.63 7.51 -15.11
N VAL A 341 21.18 8.73 -15.23
CA VAL A 341 22.39 9.15 -14.50
C VAL A 341 22.18 9.14 -12.98
N TYR A 342 20.99 9.49 -12.50
CA TYR A 342 20.66 9.48 -11.07
C TYR A 342 20.67 8.06 -10.51
N TRP A 343 20.07 7.12 -11.25
CA TRP A 343 20.07 5.71 -10.89
C TRP A 343 21.49 5.15 -10.68
N LYS A 344 22.37 5.38 -11.66
CA LYS A 344 23.76 4.90 -11.62
C LYS A 344 24.59 5.59 -10.53
N ALA A 345 24.32 6.86 -10.24
CA ALA A 345 25.09 7.63 -9.27
C ALA A 345 24.73 7.28 -7.82
N GLU A 346 23.44 7.08 -7.52
CA GLU A 346 22.96 6.94 -6.14
C GLU A 346 22.68 5.48 -5.74
N PHE A 347 21.98 4.72 -6.57
CA PHE A 347 21.45 3.40 -6.19
C PHE A 347 22.35 2.23 -6.57
N GLU A 348 22.94 2.25 -7.76
CA GLU A 348 23.83 1.17 -8.23
C GLU A 348 24.99 0.89 -7.24
N PRO A 349 25.68 1.91 -6.66
CA PRO A 349 26.72 1.65 -5.67
C PRO A 349 26.20 1.02 -4.37
N LEU A 350 24.99 1.39 -3.93
CA LEU A 350 24.35 0.82 -2.74
C LEU A 350 23.98 -0.65 -2.97
N ILE A 351 23.36 -0.96 -4.11
CA ILE A 351 23.01 -2.34 -4.51
C ILE A 351 24.29 -3.18 -4.64
N ALA A 352 25.33 -2.66 -5.28
CA ALA A 352 26.62 -3.34 -5.42
C ALA A 352 27.26 -3.63 -4.05
N ASN A 353 27.19 -2.68 -3.10
CA ASN A 353 27.73 -2.90 -1.76
C ASN A 353 26.90 -3.92 -0.97
N LEU A 354 25.57 -3.88 -1.02
CA LEU A 354 24.72 -4.91 -0.41
C LEU A 354 24.96 -6.29 -1.01
N THR A 355 25.12 -6.38 -2.34
CA THR A 355 25.45 -7.62 -3.03
C THR A 355 26.80 -8.17 -2.57
N LYS A 356 27.79 -7.30 -2.39
CA LYS A 356 29.11 -7.68 -1.87
C LYS A 356 29.04 -8.18 -0.42
N VAL A 357 28.31 -7.48 0.45
CA VAL A 357 28.22 -7.81 1.88
C VAL A 357 27.38 -9.06 2.10
N PHE A 358 26.17 -9.10 1.53
CA PHE A 358 25.17 -10.13 1.83
C PHE A 358 25.01 -11.16 0.72
N GLY A 359 25.09 -10.76 -0.56
CA GLY A 359 24.79 -11.63 -1.71
C GLY A 359 25.65 -12.91 -1.78
N GLN A 360 26.91 -12.84 -1.35
CA GLN A 360 27.79 -14.01 -1.27
C GLN A 360 27.28 -15.12 -0.30
N HIS A 361 26.39 -14.78 0.62
CA HIS A 361 25.79 -15.70 1.60
C HIS A 361 24.40 -16.22 1.17
N GLN A 362 23.87 -15.75 0.04
CA GLN A 362 22.55 -16.10 -0.48
C GLN A 362 22.60 -16.27 -2.02
N PRO A 363 23.35 -17.28 -2.52
CA PRO A 363 23.53 -17.46 -3.96
C PRO A 363 22.20 -17.70 -4.67
N GLY A 364 21.97 -16.98 -5.78
CA GLY A 364 20.74 -17.07 -6.56
C GLY A 364 19.60 -16.19 -6.03
N GLN A 365 19.78 -15.50 -4.90
CA GLN A 365 18.81 -14.51 -4.44
C GLN A 365 18.92 -13.24 -5.27
N GLU A 366 17.80 -12.86 -5.89
CA GLU A 366 17.61 -11.56 -6.53
C GLU A 366 17.71 -10.44 -5.48
N MET A 367 18.50 -9.40 -5.75
CA MET A 367 18.95 -8.41 -4.74
C MET A 367 18.11 -7.12 -4.75
N ASP A 368 17.20 -6.97 -5.69
CA ASP A 368 16.36 -5.80 -5.97
C ASP A 368 14.86 -6.08 -5.74
N VAL A 369 14.54 -7.18 -5.04
CA VAL A 369 13.18 -7.60 -4.68
C VAL A 369 13.09 -7.87 -3.18
N THR A 370 11.89 -7.84 -2.60
CA THR A 370 11.70 -8.41 -1.26
C THR A 370 11.44 -9.90 -1.39
N SER A 371 12.37 -10.73 -0.89
CA SER A 371 12.20 -12.18 -0.88
C SER A 371 11.51 -12.64 0.39
N VAL A 372 10.39 -13.35 0.21
CA VAL A 372 9.61 -13.95 1.31
C VAL A 372 9.26 -15.40 0.98
N ALA A 373 9.30 -16.28 1.98
CA ALA A 373 8.82 -17.66 1.81
C ALA A 373 7.38 -17.65 1.31
N ASN A 374 7.10 -18.40 0.23
CA ASN A 374 5.79 -18.39 -0.41
C ASN A 374 4.76 -19.12 0.49
N PRO A 375 3.78 -18.41 1.08
CA PRO A 375 2.77 -19.05 1.92
C PRO A 375 1.77 -19.89 1.12
N PHE A 376 1.76 -19.74 -0.20
CA PHE A 376 0.86 -20.41 -1.14
C PHE A 376 1.57 -21.52 -1.93
N TYR A 377 2.79 -21.90 -1.53
CA TYR A 377 3.54 -22.97 -2.19
C TYR A 377 2.74 -24.28 -2.23
N GLY A 378 2.63 -24.88 -3.42
CA GLY A 378 1.85 -26.08 -3.69
C GLY A 378 0.33 -25.88 -3.74
N MET A 379 -0.17 -24.64 -3.63
CA MET A 379 -1.59 -24.33 -3.80
C MET A 379 -1.91 -23.98 -5.25
N HIS A 380 -3.11 -24.38 -5.72
CA HIS A 380 -3.63 -24.01 -7.04
C HIS A 380 -2.64 -24.26 -8.20
N ALA A 381 -1.88 -25.35 -8.13
CA ALA A 381 -0.91 -25.73 -9.15
C ALA A 381 -1.57 -25.83 -10.53
N GLY A 382 -0.99 -25.12 -11.51
CA GLY A 382 -1.49 -25.03 -12.88
C GLY A 382 -2.38 -23.81 -13.16
N THR A 383 -2.82 -23.06 -12.13
CA THR A 383 -3.52 -21.77 -12.31
C THR A 383 -2.78 -20.62 -11.65
N TYR A 384 -2.30 -20.80 -10.43
CA TYR A 384 -1.47 -19.79 -9.74
C TYR A 384 -0.03 -19.86 -10.24
N GLN A 385 0.46 -18.74 -10.78
CA GLN A 385 1.78 -18.64 -11.42
C GLN A 385 2.95 -19.06 -10.51
N ASP A 386 2.88 -18.74 -9.21
CA ASP A 386 3.95 -19.00 -8.25
C ASP A 386 3.72 -20.29 -7.44
N ALA A 387 2.78 -21.16 -7.85
CA ALA A 387 2.45 -22.38 -7.11
C ALA A 387 3.64 -23.34 -6.90
N GLN A 388 4.68 -23.25 -7.73
CA GLN A 388 5.90 -24.06 -7.65
C GLN A 388 7.12 -23.27 -7.15
N GLU A 389 6.95 -21.98 -6.83
CA GLU A 389 8.02 -21.15 -6.31
C GLU A 389 8.03 -21.22 -4.78
N THR A 390 9.20 -21.51 -4.21
CA THR A 390 9.35 -21.62 -2.74
C THR A 390 9.43 -20.26 -2.05
N ASN A 391 9.76 -19.20 -2.81
CA ASN A 391 9.78 -17.82 -2.37
C ASN A 391 9.04 -16.94 -3.39
N LEU A 392 8.48 -15.83 -2.91
CA LEU A 392 7.96 -14.76 -3.75
C LEU A 392 9.01 -13.66 -3.86
N SER A 393 9.26 -13.17 -5.07
CA SER A 393 10.05 -11.97 -5.35
C SER A 393 9.11 -10.76 -5.41
N LEU A 394 8.83 -10.13 -4.26
CA LEU A 394 7.87 -9.04 -4.16
C LEU A 394 8.47 -7.67 -4.54
N LEU A 395 7.65 -6.82 -5.13
CA LEU A 395 8.01 -5.56 -5.76
C LEU A 395 7.07 -4.40 -5.37
N ASP A 396 7.44 -3.18 -5.79
CA ASP A 396 6.51 -2.04 -5.75
C ASP A 396 5.20 -2.40 -6.47
N GLY A 397 4.07 -2.09 -5.84
CA GLY A 397 2.73 -2.39 -6.35
C GLY A 397 2.29 -1.56 -7.56
N SER A 398 3.13 -0.65 -8.09
CA SER A 398 2.83 0.09 -9.32
C SER A 398 3.50 -0.46 -10.59
N LEU A 399 4.26 -1.54 -10.51
CA LEU A 399 5.12 -1.99 -11.62
C LEU A 399 4.35 -2.71 -12.74
N ASP A 400 3.10 -3.06 -12.50
CA ASP A 400 2.11 -3.47 -13.52
C ASP A 400 1.34 -2.28 -14.14
N VAL A 401 1.70 -1.04 -13.80
CA VAL A 401 1.06 0.23 -14.21
C VAL A 401 -0.23 0.57 -13.46
N GLU A 402 -0.75 -0.30 -12.59
CA GLU A 402 -1.88 -0.01 -11.69
C GLU A 402 -1.47 0.91 -10.50
N ASN A 403 -0.70 1.97 -10.78
CA ASN A 403 -0.23 2.98 -9.82
C ASN A 403 -1.32 3.66 -8.96
N ASP A 404 -2.57 3.68 -9.42
CA ASP A 404 -3.75 4.00 -8.62
C ASP A 404 -4.32 2.69 -8.05
N PRO A 405 -4.17 2.42 -6.74
CA PRO A 405 -4.50 1.13 -6.13
C PRO A 405 -6.02 0.89 -5.97
N VAL A 406 -6.75 0.84 -7.08
CA VAL A 406 -8.22 0.70 -7.10
C VAL A 406 -8.67 -0.75 -7.13
N LEU A 407 -7.82 -1.70 -7.55
CA LEU A 407 -8.19 -3.11 -7.70
C LEU A 407 -8.82 -3.72 -6.43
N PRO A 408 -8.28 -3.51 -5.21
CA PRO A 408 -8.91 -3.97 -3.97
C PRO A 408 -10.30 -3.38 -3.74
N LEU A 409 -10.52 -2.15 -4.19
CA LEU A 409 -11.77 -1.44 -4.01
C LEU A 409 -12.88 -1.99 -4.92
N LEU A 410 -12.52 -2.74 -5.97
CA LEU A 410 -13.46 -3.41 -6.87
C LEU A 410 -13.83 -4.84 -6.44
N VAL A 411 -13.27 -5.33 -5.32
CA VAL A 411 -13.65 -6.61 -4.70
C VAL A 411 -15.11 -6.56 -4.28
N LYS A 412 -15.95 -7.41 -4.89
CA LYS A 412 -17.42 -7.38 -4.71
C LYS A 412 -17.85 -7.53 -3.25
N ALA A 413 -17.11 -8.33 -2.48
CA ALA A 413 -17.39 -8.52 -1.06
C ALA A 413 -17.24 -7.23 -0.22
N ARG A 414 -16.46 -6.23 -0.67
CA ARG A 414 -16.32 -4.93 0.00
C ARG A 414 -17.48 -3.97 -0.24
N ARG A 415 -18.26 -4.20 -1.31
CA ARG A 415 -19.47 -3.45 -1.65
C ARG A 415 -19.25 -1.92 -1.60
N LEU A 416 -18.26 -1.43 -2.32
CA LEU A 416 -18.02 0.01 -2.43
C LEU A 416 -18.95 0.64 -3.45
N ASP A 417 -19.35 1.88 -3.16
CA ASP A 417 -20.23 2.68 -4.01
C ASP A 417 -19.47 3.83 -4.67
N VAL A 418 -18.49 4.41 -3.96
CA VAL A 418 -17.70 5.56 -4.43
C VAL A 418 -16.23 5.35 -4.10
N VAL A 419 -15.36 5.55 -5.10
CA VAL A 419 -13.91 5.56 -4.94
C VAL A 419 -13.38 6.94 -5.31
N ILE A 420 -12.66 7.56 -4.39
CA ILE A 420 -11.96 8.83 -4.61
C ILE A 420 -10.50 8.51 -4.92
N VAL A 421 -10.08 8.73 -6.16
CA VAL A 421 -8.71 8.44 -6.61
C VAL A 421 -7.86 9.70 -6.50
N LEU A 422 -6.75 9.61 -5.78
CA LEU A 422 -5.74 10.65 -5.63
C LEU A 422 -4.53 10.26 -6.49
N ASP A 423 -4.65 10.56 -7.78
CA ASP A 423 -3.61 10.29 -8.77
C ASP A 423 -2.58 11.42 -8.77
N SER A 424 -1.39 11.12 -8.25
CA SER A 424 -0.25 12.04 -8.22
C SER A 424 0.77 11.74 -9.31
N SER A 425 0.43 10.89 -10.28
CA SER A 425 1.32 10.46 -11.35
C SER A 425 1.77 11.63 -12.23
N GLY A 426 2.93 11.47 -12.87
CA GLY A 426 3.62 12.56 -13.58
C GLY A 426 3.99 12.19 -15.00
N GLU A 427 3.13 11.46 -15.70
CA GLU A 427 3.47 10.83 -16.98
C GLU A 427 3.46 11.81 -18.16
N THR A 428 2.86 12.99 -17.99
CA THR A 428 2.87 14.04 -19.02
C THR A 428 4.06 15.00 -18.87
N ASN A 429 4.39 15.74 -19.93
CA ASN A 429 5.47 16.75 -19.92
C ASN A 429 5.26 17.86 -18.87
N ASP A 430 4.01 18.13 -18.48
CA ASP A 430 3.66 19.08 -17.43
C ASP A 430 3.58 18.43 -16.04
N THR A 431 4.09 17.20 -15.88
CA THR A 431 4.11 16.42 -14.63
C THR A 431 2.73 16.13 -14.04
N LYS A 432 1.72 15.96 -14.90
CA LYS A 432 0.34 15.58 -14.55
C LYS A 432 0.02 14.13 -14.91
N PRO A 433 -1.01 13.56 -14.28
CA PRO A 433 -1.58 12.28 -14.68
C PRO A 433 -1.96 12.19 -16.15
N SER A 434 -1.91 10.99 -16.71
CA SER A 434 -2.38 10.70 -18.06
C SER A 434 -3.62 9.79 -18.12
N GLY A 435 -4.08 9.30 -16.96
CA GLY A 435 -5.12 8.28 -16.87
C GLY A 435 -4.62 6.86 -17.21
N LEU A 436 -3.31 6.69 -17.42
CA LEU A 436 -2.68 5.42 -17.78
C LEU A 436 -2.96 4.33 -16.73
N SER A 437 -2.92 4.68 -15.44
CA SER A 437 -3.13 3.70 -14.39
C SER A 437 -4.56 3.13 -14.38
N LEU A 438 -5.56 3.99 -14.44
CA LEU A 438 -6.96 3.56 -14.55
C LEU A 438 -7.25 2.81 -15.86
N LEU A 439 -6.53 3.12 -16.94
CA LEU A 439 -6.57 2.34 -18.17
C LEU A 439 -6.00 0.93 -17.96
N ALA A 440 -4.89 0.78 -17.23
CA ALA A 440 -4.32 -0.51 -16.87
C ALA A 440 -5.32 -1.37 -16.08
N THR A 441 -5.99 -0.81 -15.05
CA THR A 441 -7.04 -1.53 -14.32
C THR A 441 -8.22 -1.92 -15.21
N LYS A 442 -8.62 -1.05 -16.15
CA LYS A 442 -9.67 -1.37 -17.13
C LYS A 442 -9.27 -2.54 -18.01
N GLU A 443 -8.04 -2.60 -18.50
CA GLU A 443 -7.53 -3.71 -19.31
C GLU A 443 -7.38 -5.00 -18.49
N LYS A 444 -6.92 -4.92 -17.24
CA LYS A 444 -6.90 -6.08 -16.33
C LYS A 444 -8.28 -6.67 -16.09
N ALA A 445 -9.32 -5.82 -16.01
CA ALA A 445 -10.70 -6.30 -15.91
C ALA A 445 -11.13 -7.18 -17.10
N VAL A 446 -10.51 -7.01 -18.27
CA VAL A 446 -10.73 -7.84 -19.48
C VAL A 446 -9.98 -9.16 -19.39
N ASP A 447 -8.75 -9.15 -18.85
CA ASP A 447 -7.94 -10.36 -18.65
C ASP A 447 -8.50 -11.30 -17.58
N LEU A 448 -9.16 -10.72 -16.56
CA LEU A 448 -9.80 -11.48 -15.50
C LEU A 448 -11.08 -12.18 -15.99
N PRO A 449 -11.46 -13.34 -15.41
CA PRO A 449 -12.74 -13.98 -15.68
C PRO A 449 -13.90 -12.99 -15.56
N SER A 450 -14.84 -13.04 -16.49
CA SER A 450 -15.97 -12.10 -16.53
C SER A 450 -16.68 -11.97 -15.17
N GLY A 451 -16.91 -10.72 -14.76
CA GLY A 451 -17.53 -10.41 -13.48
C GLY A 451 -16.63 -10.62 -12.26
N THR A 452 -15.31 -10.68 -12.41
CA THR A 452 -14.38 -10.61 -11.27
C THR A 452 -14.43 -9.22 -10.65
N ILE A 453 -14.17 -8.19 -11.45
CA ILE A 453 -14.29 -6.78 -11.10
C ILE A 453 -15.22 -6.06 -12.09
N ASN A 454 -15.78 -4.93 -11.67
CA ASN A 454 -16.58 -4.06 -12.52
C ASN A 454 -15.90 -2.70 -12.60
N PHE A 455 -15.28 -2.38 -13.74
CA PHE A 455 -14.69 -1.07 -13.97
C PHE A 455 -15.77 -0.08 -14.49
N PRO A 456 -15.79 1.19 -14.04
CA PRO A 456 -16.75 2.18 -14.50
C PRO A 456 -16.72 2.41 -16.03
N THR A 457 -17.88 2.58 -16.66
CA THR A 457 -18.00 2.93 -18.09
C THR A 457 -19.02 4.04 -18.29
N PRO A 458 -18.84 4.95 -19.27
CA PRO A 458 -17.72 5.01 -20.22
C PRO A 458 -16.40 5.45 -19.57
N PHE A 459 -15.28 5.07 -20.17
CA PHE A 459 -13.93 5.53 -19.82
C PHE A 459 -13.11 5.65 -21.12
N PRO A 460 -12.23 6.67 -21.29
CA PRO A 460 -11.39 6.81 -22.47
C PRO A 460 -10.65 5.52 -22.85
N ASN A 461 -10.42 5.31 -24.14
CA ASN A 461 -9.72 4.10 -24.61
C ASN A 461 -8.20 4.30 -24.74
N SER A 462 -7.69 5.51 -24.53
CA SER A 462 -6.27 5.82 -24.52
C SER A 462 -5.95 7.02 -23.63
N THR A 463 -4.68 7.15 -23.26
CA THR A 463 -4.13 8.33 -22.56
C THR A 463 -4.28 9.60 -23.39
N ASP A 464 -4.08 9.53 -24.71
CA ASP A 464 -4.31 10.66 -25.63
C ASP A 464 -5.77 11.14 -25.61
N GLU A 465 -6.73 10.21 -25.60
CA GLU A 465 -8.15 10.56 -25.47
C GLU A 465 -8.44 11.19 -24.10
N PHE A 466 -7.86 10.64 -23.02
CA PHE A 466 -8.00 11.15 -21.66
C PHE A 466 -7.50 12.61 -21.55
N ILE A 467 -6.31 12.87 -22.08
CA ILE A 467 -5.66 14.19 -22.05
C ILE A 467 -6.39 15.19 -22.97
N SER A 468 -6.73 14.79 -24.20
CA SER A 468 -7.42 15.69 -25.15
C SER A 468 -8.81 16.13 -24.68
N LYS A 469 -9.47 15.33 -23.83
CA LYS A 469 -10.72 15.68 -23.15
C LYS A 469 -10.52 16.55 -21.88
N GLY A 470 -9.27 16.83 -21.51
CA GLY A 470 -8.92 17.63 -20.33
C GLY A 470 -9.24 16.92 -19.00
N LEU A 471 -9.27 15.59 -18.98
CA LEU A 471 -9.62 14.81 -17.78
C LEU A 471 -8.50 14.79 -16.73
N ASN A 472 -7.29 15.22 -17.08
CA ASN A 472 -6.14 15.29 -16.19
C ASN A 472 -5.88 16.68 -15.58
N VAL A 473 -6.76 17.66 -15.82
CA VAL A 473 -6.58 19.04 -15.32
C VAL A 473 -7.71 19.50 -14.39
N ARG A 474 -8.60 18.58 -14.00
CA ARG A 474 -9.75 18.83 -13.11
C ARG A 474 -10.21 17.51 -12.47
N PRO A 475 -11.02 17.56 -11.41
CA PRO A 475 -11.76 16.39 -10.94
C PRO A 475 -12.69 15.86 -12.04
N VAL A 476 -12.84 14.54 -12.09
CA VAL A 476 -13.68 13.83 -13.06
C VAL A 476 -14.43 12.72 -12.34
N PHE A 477 -15.70 12.52 -12.71
CA PHE A 477 -16.50 11.41 -12.21
C PHE A 477 -16.65 10.34 -13.30
N PHE A 478 -16.42 9.08 -12.92
CA PHE A 478 -16.67 7.91 -13.76
C PHE A 478 -17.71 7.02 -13.07
N GLY A 479 -18.73 6.54 -13.79
CA GLY A 479 -19.82 5.76 -13.17
C GLY A 479 -20.90 5.33 -14.15
N CYS A 480 -21.72 4.36 -13.73
CA CYS A 480 -22.81 3.81 -14.53
C CYS A 480 -23.97 4.82 -14.70
N ASP A 481 -24.64 4.74 -15.85
CA ASP A 481 -25.60 5.69 -16.41
C ASP A 481 -24.99 6.96 -17.00
N GLY A 482 -23.81 6.79 -17.65
CA GLY A 482 -23.17 7.80 -18.49
C GLY A 482 -24.21 8.74 -19.14
N PRO A 483 -24.02 10.05 -19.03
CA PRO A 483 -25.09 11.00 -19.29
C PRO A 483 -25.67 10.85 -20.69
N THR A 484 -26.92 11.28 -20.83
CA THR A 484 -27.67 11.22 -22.09
C THR A 484 -26.98 11.94 -23.26
N ASN A 485 -25.91 12.72 -23.01
CA ASN A 485 -25.12 13.43 -24.00
C ASN A 485 -23.61 13.12 -23.86
N GLN A 486 -22.91 12.97 -25.00
CA GLN A 486 -21.46 12.73 -25.05
C GLN A 486 -20.61 13.89 -24.46
N GLU A 487 -21.13 15.12 -24.47
CA GLU A 487 -20.45 16.29 -23.89
C GLU A 487 -20.48 16.30 -22.36
N GLU A 488 -21.39 15.53 -21.75
CA GLU A 488 -21.49 15.38 -20.30
C GLU A 488 -20.78 14.11 -19.82
N ALA A 489 -20.29 13.24 -20.73
CA ALA A 489 -19.85 11.86 -20.44
C ALA A 489 -18.86 11.73 -19.28
N PHE A 490 -18.13 12.80 -19.01
CA PHE A 490 -17.17 12.95 -17.92
C PHE A 490 -17.44 14.31 -17.26
N PRO A 491 -18.41 14.43 -16.34
CA PRO A 491 -18.73 15.70 -15.72
C PRO A 491 -17.61 16.22 -14.82
#